data_AF-A0A9E6DZ35-F1
#
_entry.id   AF-A0A9E6DZ35-F1
#
_cell.length_a   1.000
_cell.length_b   1.000
_cell.length_c   1.000
_cell.angle_alpha   90.00
_cell.angle_beta   90.00
_cell.angle_gamma   90.00
#
_symmetry.space_group_name_H-M   'P 1'
#
loop_
_entity.id
_entity.type
_entity.pdbx_description
1 polymer ?
#
loop_
_entity_poly.entity_id
_entity_poly.type
_entity_poly.pdbx_seq_one_letter_code
_entity_poly.pdbx_strand_id
1 'polypeptide(L)'
;MQIANLGFPRIGRQRELKFAQEKYWRGETSQAELKQVAKILRRIHWEWQAQAGVALLPVGDFACYDQVLTLSATLNAIPERHRNQEDDHVDLDTLFRVARGRAPSGKDAPAGEMTKYFNTNYHYIVPELTVDQEFSVAYEQFFEDVEEAKSLGYAAKPVLLGPVSYLFLSKAVGGDFDKLSLLPKLIKTYADILARFSEQGVDWVQLEEPILALELDADWQAAISTSYDALKDAQIKILLASYYGTIAHHQALVSSLPVAGLHLDLVTAPEQLVEFAAKL
;
A
#
# COMPACT_ATOMS: atom_id res chain seq x y z
N MET A 1 0.54 -22.38 15.88
CA MET A 1 -0.30 -21.36 15.21
C MET A 1 0.29 -20.00 15.53
N GLN A 2 0.59 -19.19 14.51
CA GLN A 2 1.06 -17.81 14.70
C GLN A 2 -0.11 -16.86 14.46
N ILE A 3 -0.18 -15.77 15.23
CA ILE A 3 -1.18 -14.72 15.03
C ILE A 3 -0.61 -13.74 14.00
N ALA A 4 -1.40 -13.43 12.98
CA ALA A 4 -1.07 -12.44 11.95
C ALA A 4 -2.15 -11.37 11.89
N ASN A 5 -1.74 -10.14 11.60
CA ASN A 5 -2.64 -9.05 11.29
C ASN A 5 -2.29 -8.48 9.90
N LEU A 6 -3.30 -8.02 9.16
CA LEU A 6 -3.12 -7.43 7.84
C LEU A 6 -2.79 -5.94 7.93
N GLY A 7 -3.28 -5.26 8.98
CA GLY A 7 -3.04 -3.84 9.22
C GLY A 7 -3.77 -3.35 10.47
N PHE A 8 -3.47 -2.14 10.94
CA PHE A 8 -4.01 -1.59 12.16
C PHE A 8 -4.61 -0.18 11.96
N PRO A 9 -5.73 0.17 12.64
CA PRO A 9 -6.31 1.51 12.54
C PRO A 9 -5.33 2.63 12.93
N ARG A 10 -5.07 3.55 12.00
CA ARG A 10 -4.03 4.60 12.14
C ARG A 10 -4.43 5.84 12.95
N ILE A 11 -5.74 6.06 13.16
CA ILE A 11 -6.27 7.33 13.67
C ILE A 11 -5.92 7.59 15.15
N GLY A 12 -5.65 6.52 15.93
CA GLY A 12 -5.39 6.58 17.36
C GLY A 12 -6.67 6.48 18.21
N ARG A 13 -6.51 6.09 19.48
CA ARG A 13 -7.61 5.79 20.42
C ARG A 13 -8.58 6.97 20.62
N GLN A 14 -8.07 8.19 20.55
CA GLN A 14 -8.85 9.43 20.69
C GLN A 14 -8.76 10.32 19.45
N ARG A 15 -8.41 9.75 18.30
CA ARG A 15 -8.24 10.46 17.02
C ARG A 15 -7.09 11.47 17.05
N GLU A 16 -6.01 11.12 17.73
CA GLU A 16 -4.79 11.91 17.86
C GLU A 16 -4.26 12.33 16.47
N LEU A 17 -4.25 11.42 15.50
CA LEU A 17 -3.77 11.72 14.14
C LEU A 17 -4.66 12.75 13.43
N LYS A 18 -5.99 12.69 13.63
CA LYS A 18 -6.92 13.66 13.04
C LYS A 18 -6.60 15.07 13.54
N PHE A 19 -6.49 15.22 14.86
CA PHE A 19 -6.25 16.55 15.44
C PHE A 19 -4.85 17.08 15.12
N ALA A 20 -3.84 16.22 15.07
CA ALA A 20 -2.49 16.60 14.66
C ALA A 20 -2.46 17.10 13.21
N GLN A 21 -3.10 16.39 12.27
CA GLN A 21 -3.23 16.84 10.89
C GLN A 21 -3.97 18.16 10.77
N GLU A 22 -5.09 18.33 11.48
CA GLU A 22 -5.87 19.56 11.44
C GLU A 22 -5.09 20.77 11.98
N LYS A 23 -4.31 20.60 13.05
CA LYS A 23 -3.39 21.64 13.57
C LYS A 23 -2.31 21.97 12.54
N TYR A 24 -1.70 20.95 11.96
CA TYR A 24 -0.68 21.11 10.92
C TYR A 24 -1.22 21.90 9.72
N TRP A 25 -2.39 21.53 9.21
CA TRP A 25 -3.02 22.22 8.07
C TRP A 25 -3.43 23.66 8.38
N ARG A 26 -3.62 24.02 9.65
CA ARG A 26 -3.86 25.41 10.08
C ARG A 26 -2.57 26.20 10.34
N GLY A 27 -1.40 25.57 10.17
CA GLY A 27 -0.10 26.19 10.44
C GLY A 27 0.20 26.35 11.94
N GLU A 28 -0.51 25.64 12.81
CA GLU A 28 -0.33 25.73 14.27
C GLU A 28 0.82 24.86 14.78
N THR A 29 1.22 23.85 14.00
CA THR A 29 2.33 22.94 14.29
C THR A 29 3.17 22.72 13.04
N SER A 30 4.43 22.38 13.23
CA SER A 30 5.38 22.02 12.17
C SER A 30 5.13 20.62 11.60
N GLN A 31 5.71 20.35 10.43
CA GLN A 31 5.66 19.01 9.81
C GLN A 31 6.38 17.97 10.69
N ALA A 32 7.45 18.38 11.38
CA ALA A 32 8.18 17.54 12.31
C ALA A 32 7.32 17.12 13.51
N GLU A 33 6.50 18.02 14.07
CA GLU A 33 5.56 17.69 15.15
C GLU A 33 4.48 16.71 14.69
N LEU A 34 3.95 16.87 13.47
CA LEU A 34 3.01 15.90 12.90
C LEU A 34 3.66 14.52 12.73
N LYS A 35 4.87 14.46 12.16
CA LYS A 35 5.65 13.21 12.03
C LYS A 35 5.92 12.57 13.38
N GLN A 36 6.17 13.36 14.42
CA GLN A 36 6.37 12.86 15.78
C GLN A 36 5.09 12.24 16.36
N VAL A 37 3.91 12.82 16.13
CA VAL A 37 2.64 12.20 16.53
C VAL A 37 2.42 10.88 15.79
N ALA A 38 2.65 10.84 14.48
CA ALA A 38 2.56 9.62 13.68
C ALA A 38 3.49 8.51 14.22
N LYS A 39 4.74 8.86 14.50
CA LYS A 39 5.74 7.98 15.11
C LYS A 39 5.27 7.40 16.45
N ILE A 40 4.77 8.25 17.35
CA ILE A 40 4.24 7.82 18.65
C ILE A 40 3.08 6.83 18.48
N LEU A 41 2.17 7.09 17.55
CA LEU A 41 1.03 6.21 17.27
C LEU A 41 1.47 4.85 16.74
N ARG A 42 2.37 4.81 15.74
CA ARG A 42 2.92 3.55 15.22
C ARG A 42 3.54 2.70 16.33
N ARG A 43 4.41 3.30 17.15
CA ARG A 43 5.02 2.62 18.29
C ARG A 43 3.98 2.01 19.24
N ILE A 44 2.95 2.77 19.61
CA ILE A 44 1.87 2.30 20.49
C ILE A 44 1.11 1.13 19.84
N HIS A 45 0.77 1.24 18.55
CA HIS A 45 0.03 0.21 17.83
C HIS A 45 0.85 -1.08 17.67
N TRP A 46 2.15 -0.97 17.39
CA TRP A 46 3.06 -2.11 17.34
C TRP A 46 3.22 -2.78 18.69
N GLU A 47 3.37 -1.99 19.76
CA GLU A 47 3.43 -2.51 21.13
C GLU A 47 2.17 -3.31 21.49
N TRP A 48 0.98 -2.80 21.20
CA TRP A 48 -0.28 -3.52 21.48
C TRP A 48 -0.37 -4.84 20.71
N GLN A 49 0.00 -4.85 19.43
CA GLN A 49 -0.01 -6.05 18.60
C GLN A 49 1.02 -7.08 19.08
N ALA A 50 2.23 -6.65 19.42
CA ALA A 50 3.26 -7.51 19.96
C ALA A 50 2.86 -8.12 21.31
N GLN A 51 2.28 -7.32 22.21
CA GLN A 51 1.74 -7.79 23.50
C GLN A 51 0.58 -8.80 23.31
N ALA A 52 -0.18 -8.68 22.24
CA ALA A 52 -1.22 -9.64 21.86
C ALA A 52 -0.67 -10.91 21.18
N GLY A 53 0.64 -11.01 20.94
CA GLY A 53 1.30 -12.18 20.36
C GLY A 53 1.44 -12.18 18.83
N VAL A 54 1.25 -11.03 18.17
CA VAL A 54 1.55 -10.90 16.73
C VAL A 54 3.07 -10.89 16.55
N ALA A 55 3.60 -11.93 15.89
CA ALA A 55 5.04 -12.09 15.71
C ALA A 55 5.62 -11.22 14.58
N LEU A 56 4.87 -11.06 13.50
CA LEU A 56 5.21 -10.26 12.33
C LEU A 56 4.27 -9.06 12.27
N LEU A 57 4.75 -7.89 12.67
CA LEU A 57 3.93 -6.69 12.76
C LEU A 57 3.72 -6.09 11.37
N PRO A 58 2.48 -5.75 10.98
CA PRO A 58 2.26 -4.99 9.75
C PRO A 58 2.98 -3.63 9.86
N VAL A 59 3.70 -3.28 8.80
CA VAL A 59 4.38 -2.00 8.63
C VAL A 59 4.01 -1.44 7.27
N GLY A 60 3.79 -0.14 7.16
CA GLY A 60 3.28 0.48 5.93
C GLY A 60 1.75 0.53 5.82
N ASP A 61 1.05 -0.09 6.77
CA ASP A 61 -0.39 0.06 7.00
C ASP A 61 -0.76 1.46 7.54
N PHE A 62 0.17 2.12 8.22
CA PHE A 62 0.03 3.51 8.66
C PHE A 62 0.17 4.48 7.49
N ALA A 63 -0.77 5.42 7.37
CA ALA A 63 -0.69 6.53 6.43
C ALA A 63 -1.23 7.81 7.08
N CYS A 64 -0.61 8.95 6.78
CA CYS A 64 -1.13 10.24 7.24
C CYS A 64 -2.51 10.54 6.64
N TYR A 65 -2.76 10.16 5.38
CA TYR A 65 -4.04 10.43 4.72
C TYR A 65 -4.71 9.20 4.09
N ASP A 66 -4.00 8.48 3.22
CA ASP A 66 -4.49 7.30 2.50
C ASP A 66 -3.32 6.37 2.11
N GLN A 67 -3.51 5.06 2.20
CA GLN A 67 -2.47 4.07 1.89
C GLN A 67 -2.19 3.98 0.39
N VAL A 68 -3.22 4.13 -0.47
CA VAL A 68 -3.01 4.10 -1.92
C VAL A 68 -2.22 5.34 -2.35
N LEU A 69 -2.55 6.51 -1.79
CA LEU A 69 -1.74 7.73 -1.98
C LEU A 69 -0.30 7.58 -1.47
N THR A 70 -0.10 6.93 -0.32
CA THR A 70 1.25 6.70 0.23
C THR A 70 2.07 5.83 -0.71
N LEU A 71 1.45 4.81 -1.30
CA LEU A 71 2.07 4.00 -2.34
C LEU A 71 2.31 4.78 -3.63
N SER A 72 1.37 5.63 -4.08
CA SER A 72 1.59 6.51 -5.24
C SER A 72 2.79 7.45 -5.04
N ALA A 73 2.94 8.02 -3.84
CA ALA A 73 4.12 8.80 -3.48
C ALA A 73 5.40 7.98 -3.50
N THR A 74 5.35 6.77 -2.93
CA THR A 74 6.49 5.83 -2.94
C THR A 74 6.91 5.51 -4.35
N LEU A 75 5.97 5.23 -5.25
CA LEU A 75 6.20 4.88 -6.67
C LEU A 75 6.49 6.09 -7.57
N ASN A 76 6.57 7.30 -7.02
CA ASN A 76 6.73 8.55 -7.75
C ASN A 76 5.60 8.85 -8.76
N ALA A 77 4.41 8.30 -8.53
CA ALA A 77 3.19 8.54 -9.31
C ALA A 77 2.41 9.74 -8.74
N ILE A 78 3.09 10.89 -8.66
CA ILE A 78 2.51 12.15 -8.21
C ILE A 78 2.15 13.02 -9.43
N PRO A 79 0.90 13.52 -9.53
CA PRO A 79 0.51 14.40 -10.62
C PRO A 79 1.35 15.68 -10.63
N GLU A 80 1.78 16.11 -11.82
CA GLU A 80 2.66 17.27 -12.02
C GLU A 80 2.16 18.54 -11.31
N ARG A 81 0.84 18.76 -11.31
CA ARG A 81 0.21 19.92 -10.66
C ARG A 81 0.42 20.00 -9.14
N HIS A 82 0.83 18.91 -8.50
CA HIS A 82 1.09 18.85 -7.05
C HIS A 82 2.59 18.80 -6.71
N ARG A 83 3.46 18.69 -7.72
CA ARG A 83 4.91 18.71 -7.56
C ARG A 83 5.40 20.12 -7.29
N ASN A 84 6.44 20.22 -6.47
CA ASN A 84 7.14 21.47 -6.26
C ASN A 84 8.18 21.66 -7.37
N GLN A 85 8.05 22.72 -8.16
CA GLN A 85 8.90 22.97 -9.33
C GLN A 85 10.36 23.30 -8.95
N GLU A 86 10.61 23.66 -7.68
CA GLU A 86 11.93 24.06 -7.21
C GLU A 86 12.78 22.89 -6.69
N ASP A 87 12.18 21.85 -6.08
CA ASP A 87 12.93 20.76 -5.45
C ASP A 87 12.47 19.32 -5.80
N ASP A 88 11.38 19.16 -6.57
CA ASP A 88 10.70 17.89 -6.92
C ASP A 88 10.62 16.86 -5.78
N HIS A 89 10.70 17.32 -4.54
CA HIS A 89 10.78 16.45 -3.38
C HIS A 89 9.36 16.03 -2.99
N VAL A 90 9.15 14.72 -2.88
CA VAL A 90 7.88 14.17 -2.42
C VAL A 90 7.91 14.10 -0.89
N ASP A 91 7.10 14.94 -0.25
CA ASP A 91 6.97 15.02 1.20
C ASP A 91 5.50 15.00 1.64
N LEU A 92 5.23 15.16 2.94
CA LEU A 92 3.86 15.18 3.46
C LEU A 92 3.01 16.31 2.86
N ASP A 93 3.60 17.45 2.50
CA ASP A 93 2.84 18.52 1.87
C ASP A 93 2.46 18.15 0.44
N THR A 94 3.34 17.49 -0.31
CA THR A 94 3.01 16.90 -1.60
C THR A 94 1.82 15.95 -1.47
N LEU A 95 1.84 15.01 -0.52
CA LEU A 95 0.72 14.11 -0.26
C LEU A 95 -0.56 14.88 0.10
N PHE A 96 -0.50 15.89 0.99
CA PHE A 96 -1.68 16.67 1.37
C PHE A 96 -2.24 17.52 0.22
N ARG A 97 -1.39 18.03 -0.67
CA ARG A 97 -1.83 18.71 -1.89
C ARG A 97 -2.57 17.75 -2.82
N VAL A 98 -2.09 16.53 -3.02
CA VAL A 98 -2.84 15.52 -3.78
C VAL A 98 -4.17 15.21 -3.08
N ALA A 99 -4.14 14.97 -1.77
CA ALA A 99 -5.30 14.54 -0.99
C ALA A 99 -6.42 15.59 -0.88
N ARG A 100 -6.05 16.87 -0.73
CA ARG A 100 -6.96 17.94 -0.30
C ARG A 100 -6.86 19.22 -1.13
N GLY A 101 -5.94 19.24 -2.08
CA GLY A 101 -5.67 20.38 -2.97
C GLY A 101 -4.81 21.49 -2.35
N ARG A 102 -4.42 21.35 -1.08
CA ARG A 102 -3.66 22.37 -0.33
C ARG A 102 -2.88 21.76 0.82
N ALA A 103 -1.75 22.40 1.14
CA ALA A 103 -0.89 22.09 2.27
C ALA A 103 -0.22 23.39 2.77
N PRO A 104 0.45 23.39 3.94
CA PRO A 104 1.17 24.56 4.43
C PRO A 104 2.23 25.11 3.45
N SER A 105 2.85 24.25 2.64
CA SER A 105 3.76 24.65 1.55
C SER A 105 3.29 24.17 0.16
N GLY A 106 3.89 24.75 -0.88
CA GLY A 106 3.58 24.48 -2.28
C GLY A 106 2.37 25.26 -2.80
N LYS A 107 2.04 25.05 -4.08
CA LYS A 107 0.93 25.73 -4.75
C LYS A 107 -0.35 24.92 -4.65
N ASP A 108 -1.44 25.58 -4.28
CA ASP A 108 -2.78 24.97 -4.30
C ASP A 108 -3.17 24.52 -5.72
N ALA A 109 -3.82 23.36 -5.79
CA ALA A 109 -4.33 22.78 -7.03
C ALA A 109 -5.56 21.91 -6.73
N PRO A 110 -6.42 21.59 -7.72
CA PRO A 110 -7.53 20.67 -7.50
C PRO A 110 -7.03 19.32 -6.96
N ALA A 111 -7.65 18.86 -5.86
CA ALA A 111 -7.34 17.57 -5.24
C ALA A 111 -7.54 16.41 -6.23
N GLY A 112 -6.85 15.31 -5.97
CA GLY A 112 -7.11 14.03 -6.62
C GLY A 112 -8.53 13.53 -6.30
N GLU A 113 -9.03 12.66 -7.17
CA GLU A 113 -10.33 12.04 -6.99
C GLU A 113 -10.31 11.06 -5.82
N MET A 114 -11.37 11.07 -5.02
CA MET A 114 -11.61 10.09 -3.97
C MET A 114 -12.82 9.23 -4.32
N THR A 115 -12.67 7.91 -4.19
CA THR A 115 -13.79 6.96 -4.39
C THR A 115 -13.77 5.88 -3.32
N LYS A 116 -14.86 5.12 -3.20
CA LYS A 116 -14.98 4.05 -2.21
C LYS A 116 -13.94 2.96 -2.46
N TYR A 117 -13.32 2.49 -1.39
CA TYR A 117 -12.43 1.34 -1.43
C TYR A 117 -13.27 0.06 -1.33
N PHE A 118 -13.56 -0.52 -2.49
CA PHE A 118 -14.42 -1.70 -2.65
C PHE A 118 -15.81 -1.50 -2.00
N ASN A 119 -16.33 -2.52 -1.32
CA ASN A 119 -17.64 -2.51 -0.65
C ASN A 119 -17.58 -1.90 0.77
N THR A 120 -16.52 -1.16 1.11
CA THR A 120 -16.36 -0.54 2.43
C THR A 120 -16.87 0.92 2.46
N ASN A 121 -16.88 1.53 3.66
CA ASN A 121 -17.08 2.97 3.83
C ASN A 121 -15.77 3.78 3.77
N TYR A 122 -14.62 3.10 3.65
CA TYR A 122 -13.34 3.77 3.45
C TYR A 122 -13.27 4.32 2.03
N HIS A 123 -12.57 5.44 1.85
CA HIS A 123 -12.33 6.05 0.55
C HIS A 123 -10.83 6.19 0.33
N TYR A 124 -10.37 5.91 -0.89
CA TYR A 124 -8.97 6.04 -1.27
C TYR A 124 -8.79 7.14 -2.32
N ILE A 125 -7.56 7.63 -2.50
CA ILE A 125 -7.21 8.57 -3.56
C ILE A 125 -6.88 7.77 -4.82
N VAL A 126 -7.64 8.00 -5.88
CA VAL A 126 -7.45 7.32 -7.17
C VAL A 126 -6.12 7.79 -7.78
N PRO A 127 -5.13 6.90 -8.01
CA PRO A 127 -3.90 7.30 -8.67
C PRO A 127 -4.16 7.76 -10.10
N GLU A 128 -3.43 8.78 -10.53
CA GLU A 128 -3.51 9.34 -11.88
C GLU A 128 -2.24 8.98 -12.64
N LEU A 129 -2.37 8.22 -13.73
CA LEU A 129 -1.25 7.74 -14.52
C LEU A 129 -1.34 8.27 -15.94
N THR A 130 -0.22 8.69 -16.51
CA THR A 130 -0.07 8.99 -17.94
C THR A 130 0.50 7.80 -18.69
N VAL A 131 0.37 7.78 -20.03
CA VAL A 131 0.90 6.70 -20.88
C VAL A 131 2.42 6.55 -20.78
N ASP A 132 3.12 7.63 -20.46
CA ASP A 132 4.56 7.73 -20.31
C ASP A 132 5.01 7.69 -18.85
N GLN A 133 4.13 7.33 -17.90
CA GLN A 133 4.47 7.25 -16.48
C GLN A 133 5.74 6.39 -16.28
N GLU A 134 6.71 6.98 -15.57
CA GLU A 134 7.87 6.30 -15.03
C GLU A 134 7.68 6.05 -13.54
N PHE A 135 8.24 4.95 -13.02
CA PHE A 135 8.16 4.62 -11.61
C PHE A 135 9.56 4.57 -11.01
N SER A 136 9.68 5.15 -9.82
CA SER A 136 10.90 5.15 -9.02
C SER A 136 10.55 5.32 -7.55
N VAL A 137 11.45 4.95 -6.64
CA VAL A 137 11.24 5.23 -5.23
C VAL A 137 11.46 6.72 -4.97
N ALA A 138 10.41 7.45 -4.58
CA ALA A 138 10.46 8.90 -4.30
C ALA A 138 10.03 9.29 -2.88
N TYR A 139 9.41 8.37 -2.15
CA TYR A 139 8.97 8.60 -0.77
C TYR A 139 9.38 7.42 0.12
N GLU A 140 10.05 7.71 1.23
CA GLU A 140 10.83 6.73 2.00
C GLU A 140 10.07 6.09 3.17
N GLN A 141 8.81 6.50 3.43
CA GLN A 141 8.08 6.15 4.66
C GLN A 141 8.03 4.65 4.94
N PHE A 142 7.83 3.79 3.92
CA PHE A 142 7.83 2.34 4.14
C PHE A 142 9.14 1.83 4.74
N PHE A 143 10.28 2.28 4.22
CA PHE A 143 11.60 1.86 4.66
C PHE A 143 11.96 2.47 6.01
N GLU A 144 11.59 3.73 6.24
CA GLU A 144 11.75 4.42 7.53
C GLU A 144 10.96 3.71 8.64
N ASP A 145 9.71 3.33 8.36
CA ASP A 145 8.85 2.64 9.32
C ASP A 145 9.35 1.22 9.62
N VAL A 146 9.96 0.53 8.64
CA VAL A 146 10.65 -0.76 8.84
C VAL A 146 11.85 -0.61 9.78
N GLU A 147 12.72 0.37 9.54
CA GLU A 147 13.84 0.64 10.45
C GLU A 147 13.36 1.02 11.84
N GLU A 148 12.28 1.81 11.94
CA GLU A 148 11.69 2.19 13.21
C GLU A 148 11.24 0.95 13.99
N ALA A 149 10.43 0.08 13.39
CA ALA A 149 9.94 -1.15 14.02
C ALA A 149 11.11 -2.05 14.47
N LYS A 150 12.12 -2.24 13.60
CA LYS A 150 13.32 -3.02 13.91
C LYS A 150 14.14 -2.43 15.06
N SER A 151 14.29 -1.11 15.11
CA SER A 151 15.02 -0.42 16.19
C SER A 151 14.36 -0.61 17.56
N LEU A 152 13.07 -0.92 17.58
CA LEU A 152 12.28 -1.26 18.77
C LEU A 152 12.31 -2.75 19.11
N GLY A 153 13.02 -3.58 18.32
CA GLY A 153 13.12 -5.03 18.51
C GLY A 153 11.96 -5.82 17.90
N TYR A 154 11.14 -5.22 17.03
CA TYR A 154 10.04 -5.91 16.36
C TYR A 154 10.44 -6.43 14.98
N ALA A 155 9.93 -7.62 14.63
CA ALA A 155 10.00 -8.11 13.26
C ALA A 155 8.89 -7.45 12.41
N ALA A 156 9.30 -6.75 11.37
CA ALA A 156 8.40 -6.07 10.44
C ALA A 156 7.95 -7.00 9.31
N LYS A 157 6.68 -6.87 8.91
CA LYS A 157 6.12 -7.39 7.66
C LYS A 157 5.51 -6.21 6.91
N PRO A 158 6.24 -5.62 5.93
CA PRO A 158 5.71 -4.57 5.09
C PRO A 158 4.42 -4.99 4.39
N VAL A 159 3.48 -4.06 4.28
CA VAL A 159 2.17 -4.27 3.65
C VAL A 159 2.01 -3.24 2.53
N LEU A 160 1.85 -3.72 1.30
CA LEU A 160 1.68 -2.89 0.13
C LEU A 160 0.50 -3.42 -0.70
N LEU A 161 -0.23 -2.51 -1.34
CA LEU A 161 -1.12 -2.91 -2.42
C LEU A 161 -0.28 -3.56 -3.53
N GLY A 162 -0.76 -4.65 -4.11
CA GLY A 162 -0.09 -5.35 -5.20
C GLY A 162 -0.06 -4.52 -6.48
N PRO A 163 0.91 -4.79 -7.38
CA PRO A 163 1.12 -3.99 -8.58
C PRO A 163 -0.09 -4.00 -9.52
N VAL A 164 -0.83 -5.11 -9.60
CA VAL A 164 -1.97 -5.21 -10.51
C VAL A 164 -3.18 -4.49 -9.94
N SER A 165 -3.48 -4.66 -8.66
CA SER A 165 -4.50 -3.88 -7.96
C SER A 165 -4.21 -2.38 -8.00
N TYR A 166 -2.96 -1.98 -7.86
CA TYR A 166 -2.58 -0.57 -7.99
C TYR A 166 -2.97 0.00 -9.36
N LEU A 167 -2.59 -0.68 -10.46
CA LEU A 167 -2.97 -0.25 -11.81
C LEU A 167 -4.48 -0.33 -12.04
N PHE A 168 -5.14 -1.38 -11.55
CA PHE A 168 -6.59 -1.55 -11.69
C PHE A 168 -7.35 -0.40 -11.01
N LEU A 169 -6.93 0.01 -9.81
CA LEU A 169 -7.53 1.10 -9.04
C LEU A 169 -7.12 2.50 -9.51
N SER A 170 -6.18 2.62 -10.46
CA SER A 170 -5.75 3.89 -11.05
C SER A 170 -6.66 4.35 -12.18
N LYS A 171 -6.54 5.62 -12.58
CA LYS A 171 -7.15 6.16 -13.80
C LYS A 171 -6.11 6.68 -14.79
N ALA A 172 -6.41 6.56 -16.08
CA ALA A 172 -5.64 7.18 -17.14
C ALA A 172 -5.93 8.69 -17.20
N VAL A 173 -4.88 9.50 -17.33
CA VAL A 173 -4.97 10.96 -17.53
C VAL A 173 -4.14 11.38 -18.74
N GLY A 174 -4.55 12.46 -19.41
CA GLY A 174 -3.90 12.91 -20.65
C GLY A 174 -4.35 12.17 -21.92
N GLY A 175 -5.28 11.23 -21.79
CA GLY A 175 -5.87 10.43 -22.87
C GLY A 175 -6.17 9.01 -22.39
N ASP A 176 -7.04 8.30 -23.09
CA ASP A 176 -7.30 6.89 -22.82
C ASP A 176 -6.11 6.05 -23.28
N PHE A 177 -5.64 5.15 -22.42
CA PHE A 177 -4.64 4.13 -22.75
C PHE A 177 -4.84 2.90 -21.88
N ASP A 178 -4.30 1.77 -22.33
CA ASP A 178 -4.29 0.55 -21.54
C ASP A 178 -3.30 0.68 -20.37
N LYS A 179 -3.83 0.73 -19.15
CA LYS A 179 -3.03 0.84 -17.91
C LYS A 179 -2.07 -0.35 -17.74
N LEU A 180 -2.38 -1.53 -18.26
CA LEU A 180 -1.49 -2.70 -18.19
C LEU A 180 -0.19 -2.50 -18.98
N SER A 181 -0.17 -1.59 -19.96
CA SER A 181 1.07 -1.21 -20.66
C SER A 181 2.16 -0.64 -19.73
N LEU A 182 1.78 -0.13 -18.56
CA LEU A 182 2.69 0.39 -17.53
C LEU A 182 3.26 -0.70 -16.61
N LEU A 183 2.68 -1.91 -16.64
CA LEU A 183 3.01 -2.99 -15.71
C LEU A 183 4.49 -3.40 -15.72
N PRO A 184 5.18 -3.53 -16.87
CA PRO A 184 6.60 -3.92 -16.86
C PRO A 184 7.49 -2.94 -16.10
N LYS A 185 7.23 -1.62 -16.22
CA LYS A 185 7.97 -0.59 -15.49
C LYS A 185 7.64 -0.64 -14.00
N LEU A 186 6.36 -0.83 -13.66
CA LEU A 186 5.90 -0.93 -12.28
C LEU A 186 6.53 -2.13 -11.57
N ILE A 187 6.53 -3.32 -12.18
CA ILE A 187 7.14 -4.53 -11.63
C ILE A 187 8.61 -4.31 -11.29
N LYS A 188 9.36 -3.60 -12.15
CA LYS A 188 10.77 -3.28 -11.88
C LYS A 188 10.93 -2.49 -10.59
N THR A 189 10.12 -1.45 -10.39
CA THR A 189 10.15 -0.66 -9.14
C THR A 189 9.70 -1.48 -7.93
N TYR A 190 8.72 -2.38 -8.07
CA TYR A 190 8.38 -3.32 -7.00
C TYR A 190 9.55 -4.24 -6.65
N ALA A 191 10.27 -4.77 -7.64
CA ALA A 191 11.46 -5.58 -7.41
C ALA A 191 12.54 -4.79 -6.64
N ASP A 192 12.76 -3.52 -6.98
CA ASP A 192 13.67 -2.63 -6.25
C ASP A 192 13.21 -2.40 -4.79
N ILE A 193 11.90 -2.20 -4.57
CA ILE A 193 11.31 -2.06 -3.22
C ILE A 193 11.51 -3.35 -2.41
N LEU A 194 11.24 -4.52 -3.00
CA LEU A 194 11.41 -5.82 -2.34
C LEU A 194 12.88 -6.11 -2.02
N ALA A 195 13.80 -5.77 -2.92
CA ALA A 195 15.23 -5.88 -2.69
C ALA A 195 15.65 -5.00 -1.49
N ARG A 196 15.19 -3.75 -1.42
CA ARG A 196 15.44 -2.87 -0.29
C ARG A 196 14.91 -3.41 1.03
N PHE A 197 13.70 -3.98 1.07
CA PHE A 197 13.21 -4.63 2.29
C PHE A 197 14.08 -5.82 2.71
N SER A 198 14.53 -6.64 1.75
CA SER A 198 15.45 -7.75 2.02
C SER A 198 16.80 -7.26 2.56
N GLU A 199 17.35 -6.16 2.03
CA GLU A 199 18.55 -5.49 2.56
C GLU A 199 18.34 -4.96 3.99
N GLN A 200 17.11 -4.53 4.32
CA GLN A 200 16.71 -4.20 5.69
C GLN A 200 16.47 -5.45 6.55
N GLY A 201 16.77 -6.67 6.08
CA GLY A 201 16.60 -7.90 6.84
C GLY A 201 15.14 -8.27 7.11
N VAL A 202 14.22 -7.83 6.24
CA VAL A 202 12.81 -8.24 6.28
C VAL A 202 12.65 -9.61 5.61
N ASP A 203 12.00 -10.55 6.31
CA ASP A 203 11.77 -11.90 5.80
C ASP A 203 10.50 -12.05 4.97
N TRP A 204 9.47 -11.23 5.26
CA TRP A 204 8.13 -11.34 4.67
C TRP A 204 7.59 -10.00 4.21
N VAL A 205 6.97 -9.97 3.04
CA VAL A 205 6.14 -8.87 2.56
C VAL A 205 4.72 -9.37 2.32
N GLN A 206 3.72 -8.55 2.62
CA GLN A 206 2.33 -8.76 2.24
C GLN A 206 2.02 -7.90 1.02
N LEU A 207 1.67 -8.55 -0.10
CA LEU A 207 1.15 -7.88 -1.29
C LEU A 207 -0.35 -8.11 -1.37
N GLU A 208 -1.11 -7.02 -1.35
CA GLU A 208 -2.57 -7.06 -1.31
C GLU A 208 -3.14 -6.96 -2.73
N GLU A 209 -3.76 -8.04 -3.21
CA GLU A 209 -4.50 -8.06 -4.47
C GLU A 209 -6.01 -8.23 -4.22
N PRO A 210 -6.69 -7.23 -3.64
CA PRO A 210 -8.13 -7.29 -3.37
C PRO A 210 -8.98 -7.35 -4.65
N ILE A 211 -8.43 -6.99 -5.81
CA ILE A 211 -9.14 -7.13 -7.09
C ILE A 211 -9.42 -8.60 -7.45
N LEU A 212 -8.72 -9.56 -6.84
CA LEU A 212 -9.03 -10.98 -6.99
C LEU A 212 -10.43 -11.35 -6.49
N ALA A 213 -11.05 -10.53 -5.64
CA ALA A 213 -12.44 -10.73 -5.24
C ALA A 213 -13.46 -10.30 -6.33
N LEU A 214 -12.98 -9.69 -7.43
CA LEU A 214 -13.80 -9.27 -8.56
C LEU A 214 -13.76 -10.31 -9.69
N GLU A 215 -14.72 -10.22 -10.61
CA GLU A 215 -14.62 -10.87 -11.93
C GLU A 215 -13.62 -10.08 -12.78
N LEU A 216 -12.49 -10.72 -13.11
CA LEU A 216 -11.39 -10.09 -13.85
C LEU A 216 -11.36 -10.60 -15.28
N ASP A 217 -11.19 -9.71 -16.25
CA ASP A 217 -10.91 -10.10 -17.63
C ASP A 217 -9.56 -10.84 -17.75
N ALA A 218 -9.41 -11.61 -18.83
CA ALA A 218 -8.24 -12.47 -19.05
C ALA A 218 -6.90 -11.72 -18.98
N ASP A 219 -6.85 -10.49 -19.50
CA ASP A 219 -5.62 -9.67 -19.50
C ASP A 219 -5.20 -9.29 -18.07
N TRP A 220 -6.15 -8.99 -17.19
CA TRP A 220 -5.87 -8.70 -15.78
C TRP A 220 -5.45 -9.96 -15.00
N GLN A 221 -6.05 -11.11 -15.30
CA GLN A 221 -5.59 -12.40 -14.74
C GLN A 221 -4.15 -12.72 -15.16
N ALA A 222 -3.83 -12.55 -16.45
CA ALA A 222 -2.49 -12.75 -16.98
C ALA A 222 -1.46 -11.77 -16.39
N ALA A 223 -1.88 -10.53 -16.13
CA ALA A 223 -1.07 -9.52 -15.44
C ALA A 223 -0.69 -9.95 -14.03
N ILE A 224 -1.59 -10.62 -13.29
CA ILE A 224 -1.29 -11.18 -11.96
C ILE A 224 -0.22 -12.27 -12.11
N SER A 225 -0.41 -13.28 -12.96
CA SER A 225 0.62 -14.31 -13.18
C SER A 225 1.98 -13.71 -13.53
N THR A 226 2.00 -12.79 -14.50
CA THR A 226 3.22 -12.12 -14.97
C THR A 226 3.94 -11.37 -13.85
N SER A 227 3.18 -10.67 -13.00
CA SER A 227 3.75 -9.89 -11.89
C SER A 227 4.42 -10.78 -10.86
N TYR A 228 3.74 -11.84 -10.41
CA TYR A 228 4.28 -12.70 -9.36
C TYR A 228 5.38 -13.63 -9.90
N ASP A 229 5.32 -14.05 -11.17
CA ASP A 229 6.42 -14.76 -11.81
C ASP A 229 7.69 -13.90 -11.93
N ALA A 230 7.54 -12.61 -12.21
CA ALA A 230 8.67 -11.68 -12.28
C ALA A 230 9.28 -11.37 -10.90
N LEU A 231 8.50 -11.51 -9.82
CA LEU A 231 8.95 -11.26 -8.44
C LEU A 231 9.38 -12.53 -7.69
N LYS A 232 9.28 -13.71 -8.30
CA LYS A 232 9.54 -15.01 -7.64
C LYS A 232 10.96 -15.18 -7.09
N ASP A 233 11.94 -14.52 -7.73
CA ASP A 233 13.36 -14.62 -7.37
C ASP A 233 13.76 -13.58 -6.30
N ALA A 234 12.81 -12.76 -5.85
CA ALA A 234 13.03 -11.82 -4.76
C ALA A 234 13.47 -12.58 -3.49
N GLN A 235 14.49 -12.07 -2.81
CA GLN A 235 15.04 -12.66 -1.58
C GLN A 235 14.19 -12.29 -0.35
N ILE A 236 12.87 -12.37 -0.50
CA ILE A 236 11.87 -12.06 0.52
C ILE A 236 10.61 -12.89 0.24
N LYS A 237 9.97 -13.42 1.28
CA LYS A 237 8.77 -14.25 1.15
C LYS A 237 7.55 -13.38 0.88
N ILE A 238 6.82 -13.67 -0.18
CA ILE A 238 5.60 -12.96 -0.53
C ILE A 238 4.39 -13.68 0.08
N LEU A 239 3.61 -12.96 0.89
CA LEU A 239 2.26 -13.31 1.31
C LEU A 239 1.27 -12.58 0.41
N LEU A 240 0.56 -13.32 -0.45
CA LEU A 240 -0.55 -12.79 -1.23
C LEU A 240 -1.77 -12.66 -0.32
N ALA A 241 -2.35 -11.46 -0.23
CA ALA A 241 -3.56 -11.23 0.53
C ALA A 241 -4.70 -10.71 -0.35
N SER A 242 -5.88 -11.32 -0.21
CA SER A 242 -7.13 -10.80 -0.76
C SER A 242 -8.23 -10.84 0.29
N TYR A 243 -9.23 -9.96 0.16
CA TYR A 243 -10.27 -9.72 1.16
C TYR A 243 -11.51 -9.07 0.54
N TYR A 244 -12.59 -8.99 1.33
CA TYR A 244 -13.90 -8.40 0.97
C TYR A 244 -14.76 -9.23 0.00
N GLY A 245 -14.34 -10.45 -0.30
CA GLY A 245 -15.08 -11.40 -1.12
C GLY A 245 -14.35 -12.73 -1.26
N THR A 246 -15.01 -13.67 -1.92
CA THR A 246 -14.39 -14.95 -2.33
C THR A 246 -13.43 -14.72 -3.49
N ILE A 247 -12.34 -15.49 -3.53
CA ILE A 247 -11.43 -15.56 -4.69
C ILE A 247 -11.46 -16.96 -5.34
N ALA A 248 -12.44 -17.81 -4.98
CA ALA A 248 -12.52 -19.19 -5.43
C ALA A 248 -12.70 -19.34 -6.96
N HIS A 249 -13.33 -18.37 -7.63
CA HIS A 249 -13.44 -18.36 -9.09
C HIS A 249 -12.08 -18.21 -9.79
N HIS A 250 -11.07 -17.67 -9.10
CA HIS A 250 -9.68 -17.58 -9.56
C HIS A 250 -8.76 -18.64 -8.92
N GLN A 251 -9.29 -19.72 -8.35
CA GLN A 251 -8.53 -20.71 -7.59
C GLN A 251 -7.32 -21.27 -8.36
N ALA A 252 -7.50 -21.59 -9.64
CA ALA A 252 -6.44 -22.15 -10.47
C ALA A 252 -5.29 -21.15 -10.69
N LEU A 253 -5.63 -19.89 -10.96
CA LEU A 253 -4.67 -18.79 -11.07
C LEU A 253 -3.90 -18.63 -9.76
N VAL A 254 -4.61 -18.40 -8.65
CA VAL A 254 -4.02 -18.10 -7.34
C VAL A 254 -3.14 -19.24 -6.83
N SER A 255 -3.55 -20.50 -7.03
CA SER A 255 -2.76 -21.67 -6.60
C SER A 255 -1.50 -21.90 -7.44
N SER A 256 -1.40 -21.28 -8.61
CA SER A 256 -0.23 -21.40 -9.48
C SER A 256 0.84 -20.35 -9.21
N LEU A 257 0.52 -19.31 -8.44
CA LEU A 257 1.43 -18.19 -8.18
C LEU A 257 2.59 -18.63 -7.27
N PRO A 258 3.83 -18.17 -7.55
CA PRO A 258 5.02 -18.51 -6.76
C PRO A 258 5.09 -17.68 -5.46
N VAL A 259 4.09 -17.81 -4.59
CA VAL A 259 3.99 -17.09 -3.31
C VAL A 259 4.28 -18.02 -2.14
N ALA A 260 4.86 -17.48 -1.07
CA ALA A 260 5.19 -18.24 0.13
C ALA A 260 4.00 -18.38 1.10
N GLY A 261 2.95 -17.58 0.92
CA GLY A 261 1.72 -17.67 1.70
C GLY A 261 0.53 -17.05 0.97
N LEU A 262 -0.66 -17.51 1.35
CA LEU A 262 -1.95 -17.03 0.86
C LEU A 262 -2.85 -16.67 2.05
N HIS A 263 -3.42 -15.47 2.03
CA HIS A 263 -4.50 -15.07 2.93
C HIS A 263 -5.85 -15.17 2.22
N LEU A 264 -6.83 -15.77 2.91
CA LEU A 264 -8.22 -15.90 2.48
C LEU A 264 -9.15 -15.21 3.51
N ASP A 265 -10.11 -14.44 3.03
CA ASP A 265 -11.17 -13.87 3.87
C ASP A 265 -12.26 -14.93 4.14
N LEU A 266 -12.04 -15.70 5.20
CA LEU A 266 -12.98 -16.73 5.65
C LEU A 266 -14.11 -16.19 6.52
N VAL A 267 -14.16 -14.88 6.79
CA VAL A 267 -15.31 -14.25 7.46
C VAL A 267 -16.39 -13.94 6.42
N THR A 268 -15.99 -13.31 5.32
CA THR A 268 -16.91 -12.97 4.23
C THR A 268 -17.31 -14.19 3.40
N ALA A 269 -16.37 -15.10 3.13
CA ALA A 269 -16.60 -16.29 2.31
C ALA A 269 -15.89 -17.52 2.90
N PRO A 270 -16.39 -18.10 4.01
CA PRO A 270 -15.80 -19.27 4.64
C PRO A 270 -15.73 -20.51 3.74
N GLU A 271 -16.67 -20.64 2.79
CA GLU A 271 -16.79 -21.78 1.87
C GLU A 271 -15.60 -21.93 0.93
N GLN A 272 -14.88 -20.85 0.62
CA GLN A 272 -13.72 -20.89 -0.27
C GLN A 272 -12.57 -21.73 0.30
N LEU A 273 -12.55 -21.97 1.62
CA LEU A 273 -11.53 -22.79 2.26
C LEU A 273 -11.45 -24.18 1.63
N VAL A 274 -12.59 -24.79 1.28
CA VAL A 274 -12.62 -26.15 0.72
C VAL A 274 -11.93 -26.19 -0.65
N GLU A 275 -12.15 -25.15 -1.48
CA GLU A 275 -11.57 -25.04 -2.82
C GLU A 275 -10.05 -24.89 -2.79
N PHE A 276 -9.51 -24.17 -1.80
CA PHE A 276 -8.08 -23.98 -1.65
C PHE A 276 -7.40 -25.11 -0.87
N ALA A 277 -8.02 -25.64 0.18
CA ALA A 277 -7.45 -26.72 0.99
C ALA A 277 -7.26 -28.03 0.20
N ALA A 278 -8.00 -28.23 -0.89
CA ALA A 278 -7.82 -29.40 -1.75
C ALA A 278 -6.53 -29.37 -2.61
N LYS A 279 -5.87 -28.22 -2.74
CA LYS A 279 -4.70 -28.03 -3.63
C LYS A 279 -3.47 -27.39 -2.96
N LEU A 280 -3.57 -27.00 -1.70
CA LEU A 280 -2.45 -26.56 -0.85
C LEU A 280 -1.84 -27.74 -0.10
#